data_AF-A0A1V4QA78-F1
#
_entry.id   AF-A0A1V4QA78-F1
#
_cell.length_a   1.000
_cell.length_b   1.000
_cell.length_c   1.000
_cell.angle_alpha   90.00
_cell.angle_beta   90.00
_cell.angle_gamma   90.00
#
_symmetry.space_group_name_H-M   'P 1'
#
loop_
_entity.id
_entity.type
_entity.pdbx_description
1 polymer ?
#
loop_
_entity_poly.entity_id
_entity_poly.type
_entity_poly.pdbx_seq_one_letter_code
_entity_poly.pdbx_strand_id
1 'polypeptide(L)'
;MTAALRRQRARNLPGDFIFPSRAGTVRSAANVRRQLRKARKHVAIIDGKPDGPAELIEWVTPHSLRQTVGTTVADEYGPDVAAEQLGNTREVLERHYRQRRSAAPDVTSALDVLAPVRSV
;
A
#
# COMPACT_ATOMS: atom_id res chain seq x y z
N MET A 1 -14.75 6.56 2.79
CA MET A 1 -14.66 5.42 3.75
C MET A 1 -14.84 4.11 2.99
N THR A 2 -13.90 3.17 3.08
CA THR A 2 -13.91 1.92 2.29
C THR A 2 -15.06 0.98 2.72
N ALA A 3 -15.51 0.12 1.81
CA ALA A 3 -16.58 -0.85 2.08
C ALA A 3 -16.26 -1.78 3.26
N ALA A 4 -14.99 -2.16 3.42
CA ALA A 4 -14.53 -2.98 4.54
C ALA A 4 -14.74 -2.29 5.91
N LEU A 5 -14.45 -0.99 6.01
CA LEU A 5 -14.68 -0.22 7.25
C LEU A 5 -16.16 -0.05 7.55
N ARG A 6 -17.01 0.10 6.51
CA ARG A 6 -18.47 0.18 6.68
C ARG A 6 -19.02 -1.12 7.22
N ARG A 7 -18.62 -2.25 6.63
CA ARG A 7 -18.98 -3.59 7.14
C ARG A 7 -18.54 -3.77 8.59
N GLN A 8 -17.34 -3.32 8.93
CA GLN A 8 -16.82 -3.46 10.28
C GLN A 8 -17.62 -2.64 11.32
N ARG A 9 -18.03 -1.41 11.00
CA ARG A 9 -18.93 -0.61 11.86
C ARG A 9 -20.32 -1.25 11.99
N ALA A 10 -20.86 -1.79 10.90
CA ALA A 10 -22.19 -2.43 10.90
C ALA A 10 -22.29 -3.68 11.80
N ARG A 11 -21.15 -4.25 12.23
CA ARG A 11 -21.13 -5.38 13.17
C ARG A 11 -21.54 -5.01 14.60
N ASN A 12 -21.70 -3.71 14.89
CA ASN A 12 -22.15 -3.18 16.17
C ASN A 12 -21.47 -3.87 17.38
N LEU A 13 -20.14 -4.02 17.29
CA LEU A 13 -19.36 -4.69 18.32
C LEU A 13 -19.37 -3.84 19.60
N PRO A 14 -19.36 -4.45 20.80
CA PRO A 14 -19.33 -3.69 22.05
C PRO A 14 -18.11 -2.76 22.13
N GLY A 15 -18.33 -1.50 22.47
CA GLY A 15 -17.31 -0.45 22.62
C GLY A 15 -17.11 0.43 21.38
N ASP A 16 -16.27 1.46 21.52
CA ASP A 16 -16.12 2.52 20.50
C ASP A 16 -15.08 2.22 19.41
N PHE A 17 -14.39 1.08 19.50
CA PHE A 17 -13.30 0.74 18.59
C PHE A 17 -13.81 0.07 17.31
N ILE A 18 -13.30 0.50 16.15
CA ILE A 18 -13.59 -0.14 14.85
C ILE A 18 -12.94 -1.53 14.77
N PHE A 19 -11.74 -1.70 15.33
CA PHE A 19 -11.00 -2.96 15.33
C PHE A 19 -10.66 -3.42 16.75
N PRO A 20 -11.67 -3.84 17.54
CA PRO A 20 -11.44 -4.29 18.90
C PRO A 20 -10.71 -5.64 18.92
N SER A 21 -10.03 -5.91 20.04
CA SER A 21 -9.54 -7.24 20.40
C SER A 21 -10.73 -8.16 20.73
N ARG A 22 -10.48 -9.46 20.94
CA ARG A 22 -11.54 -10.39 21.38
C ARG A 22 -12.15 -9.96 22.72
N ALA A 23 -11.38 -9.29 23.57
CA ALA A 23 -11.83 -8.79 24.88
C ALA A 23 -12.44 -7.38 24.81
N GLY A 24 -12.66 -6.80 23.62
CA GLY A 24 -13.20 -5.45 23.46
C GLY A 24 -12.17 -4.31 23.63
N THR A 25 -10.90 -4.63 23.90
CA THR A 25 -9.83 -3.64 24.11
C THR A 25 -9.12 -3.24 22.81
N VAL A 26 -8.25 -2.23 22.89
CA VAL A 26 -7.39 -1.81 21.77
C VAL A 26 -6.50 -2.98 21.31
N ARG A 27 -6.41 -3.19 20.00
CA ARG A 27 -5.44 -4.16 19.44
C ARG A 27 -4.02 -3.60 19.48
N SER A 28 -3.10 -4.37 20.03
CA SER A 28 -1.68 -4.06 19.96
C SER A 28 -1.11 -4.34 18.55
N ALA A 29 -0.10 -3.56 18.16
CA ALA A 29 0.59 -3.75 16.89
C ALA A 29 1.31 -5.11 16.81
N ALA A 30 1.80 -5.64 17.94
CA ALA A 30 2.39 -6.98 18.00
C ALA A 30 1.39 -8.08 17.64
N ASN A 31 0.15 -7.97 18.13
CA ASN A 31 -0.92 -8.92 17.83
C ASN A 31 -1.34 -8.85 16.36
N VAL A 32 -1.42 -7.65 15.77
CA VAL A 32 -1.69 -7.48 14.34
C VAL A 32 -0.61 -8.15 13.49
N ARG A 33 0.68 -7.94 13.82
CA ARG A 33 1.79 -8.59 13.11
C ARG A 33 1.74 -10.11 13.24
N ARG A 34 1.39 -10.65 14.41
CA ARG A 34 1.21 -12.09 14.61
C ARG A 34 0.06 -12.65 13.78
N GLN A 35 -1.07 -11.94 13.70
CA GLN A 35 -2.21 -12.34 12.88
C GLN A 35 -1.85 -12.34 11.40
N LEU A 36 -1.15 -11.30 10.93
CA LEU A 36 -0.69 -11.24 9.54
C LEU A 36 0.28 -12.39 9.23
N ARG A 37 1.23 -12.70 10.12
CA ARG A 37 2.13 -13.87 9.95
C ARG A 37 1.37 -15.18 9.78
N LYS A 38 0.28 -15.37 10.52
CA LYS A 38 -0.57 -16.56 10.38
C LYS A 38 -1.32 -16.53 9.06
N ALA A 39 -1.91 -15.40 8.68
CA ALA A 39 -2.66 -15.25 7.44
C ALA A 39 -1.80 -15.57 6.21
N ARG A 40 -0.55 -15.11 6.17
CA ARG A 40 0.39 -15.34 5.05
C ARG A 40 0.76 -16.82 4.83
N LYS A 41 0.51 -17.70 5.81
CA LYS A 41 0.71 -19.15 5.65
C LYS A 41 -0.43 -19.82 4.87
N HIS A 42 -1.50 -19.09 4.60
CA HIS A 42 -2.63 -19.58 3.84
C HIS A 42 -2.56 -19.01 2.43
N VAL A 43 -2.67 -19.90 1.44
CA VAL A 43 -2.81 -19.52 0.03
C VAL A 43 -4.29 -19.53 -0.33
N ALA A 44 -4.73 -18.51 -1.05
CA ALA A 44 -6.08 -18.48 -1.59
C ALA A 44 -6.25 -19.62 -2.60
N ILE A 45 -7.40 -20.30 -2.58
CA ILE A 45 -7.73 -21.29 -3.59
C ILE A 45 -8.63 -20.62 -4.63
N ILE A 46 -8.18 -20.55 -5.87
CA ILE A 46 -8.92 -20.02 -7.02
C ILE A 46 -9.13 -21.19 -7.98
N ASP A 47 -10.39 -21.48 -8.34
CA ASP A 47 -10.78 -22.58 -9.22
C ASP A 47 -10.21 -23.96 -8.81
N GLY A 48 -10.21 -24.22 -7.49
CA GLY A 48 -9.70 -25.47 -6.91
C GLY A 48 -8.18 -25.59 -6.87
N LYS A 49 -7.45 -24.55 -7.27
CA LYS A 49 -5.98 -24.53 -7.28
C LYS A 49 -5.43 -23.44 -6.35
N PRO A 50 -4.28 -23.68 -5.69
CA PRO A 50 -3.59 -22.62 -4.95
C PRO A 50 -3.17 -21.48 -5.89
N ASP A 51 -3.49 -20.25 -5.50
CA ASP A 51 -3.04 -19.00 -6.11
C ASP A 51 -1.56 -18.75 -5.75
N GLY A 52 -0.69 -19.62 -6.26
CA GLY A 52 0.76 -19.59 -6.06
C GLY A 52 1.30 -20.45 -4.92
N PRO A 53 2.63 -20.37 -4.65
CA PRO A 53 3.28 -21.12 -3.59
C PRO A 53 2.90 -20.63 -2.18
N ALA A 54 3.11 -21.47 -1.17
CA ALA A 54 2.80 -21.14 0.23
C ALA A 54 3.55 -19.91 0.75
N GLU A 55 4.73 -19.64 0.19
CA GLU A 55 5.62 -18.55 0.58
C GLU A 55 5.41 -17.28 -0.26
N LEU A 56 4.45 -17.27 -1.21
CA LEU A 56 4.25 -16.19 -2.21
C LEU A 56 4.28 -14.78 -1.59
N ILE A 57 3.66 -14.65 -0.42
CA ILE A 57 3.49 -13.38 0.28
C ILE A 57 4.23 -13.33 1.61
N GLU A 58 5.26 -14.14 1.82
CA GLU A 58 6.01 -14.15 3.09
C GLU A 58 6.63 -12.78 3.42
N TRP A 59 7.09 -12.06 2.39
CA TRP A 59 7.65 -10.71 2.48
C TRP A 59 6.63 -9.63 2.87
N VAL A 60 5.32 -9.93 2.81
CA VAL A 60 4.27 -8.93 3.03
C VAL A 60 4.19 -8.53 4.51
N THR A 61 4.59 -7.31 4.86
CA THR A 61 4.52 -6.75 6.21
C THR A 61 3.52 -5.60 6.27
N PRO A 62 3.13 -5.11 7.46
CA PRO A 62 2.34 -3.88 7.53
C PRO A 62 3.04 -2.69 6.86
N HIS A 63 4.37 -2.68 6.87
CA HIS A 63 5.16 -1.68 6.19
C HIS A 63 5.06 -1.82 4.66
N SER A 64 5.17 -3.03 4.11
CA SER A 64 5.03 -3.22 2.66
C SER A 64 3.61 -2.91 2.19
N LEU A 65 2.58 -3.22 2.97
CA LEU A 65 1.20 -2.81 2.68
C LEU A 65 1.05 -1.28 2.65
N ARG A 66 1.66 -0.57 3.61
CA ARG A 66 1.67 0.89 3.64
C ARG A 66 2.41 1.47 2.43
N GLN A 67 3.53 0.84 2.06
CA GLN A 67 4.28 1.21 0.86
C GLN A 67 3.45 1.06 -0.40
N THR A 68 2.79 -0.09 -0.60
CA THR A 68 1.93 -0.33 -1.77
C THR A 68 0.86 0.74 -1.89
N VAL A 69 0.17 1.09 -0.79
CA VAL A 69 -0.82 2.19 -0.81
C VAL A 69 -0.20 3.52 -1.20
N GLY A 70 0.95 3.87 -0.60
CA GLY A 70 1.66 5.10 -0.91
C GLY A 70 2.06 5.21 -2.38
N THR A 71 2.62 4.13 -2.95
CA THR A 71 3.00 4.06 -4.36
C THR A 71 1.78 4.18 -5.26
N THR A 72 0.71 3.42 -5.02
CA THR A 72 -0.51 3.46 -5.84
C THR A 72 -1.15 4.85 -5.85
N VAL A 73 -1.24 5.51 -4.69
CA VAL A 73 -1.80 6.88 -4.62
C VAL A 73 -0.86 7.88 -5.30
N ALA A 74 0.45 7.72 -5.17
CA ALA A 74 1.42 8.61 -5.79
C ALA A 74 1.44 8.49 -7.32
N ASP A 75 1.22 7.29 -7.84
CA ASP A 75 1.16 7.03 -9.28
C ASP A 75 -0.10 7.62 -9.92
N GLU A 76 -1.24 7.56 -9.21
CA GLU A 76 -2.53 8.04 -9.71
C GLU A 76 -2.76 9.55 -9.47
N TYR A 77 -2.39 10.05 -8.28
CA TYR A 77 -2.74 11.40 -7.82
C TYR A 77 -1.53 12.28 -7.49
N GLY A 78 -0.31 11.76 -7.65
CA GLY A 78 0.92 12.49 -7.37
C GLY A 78 1.41 12.37 -5.92
N PRO A 79 2.68 12.76 -5.68
CA PRO A 79 3.37 12.52 -4.40
C PRO A 79 2.79 13.32 -3.23
N ASP A 80 2.26 14.52 -3.46
CA ASP A 80 1.76 15.38 -2.38
C ASP A 80 0.48 14.76 -1.74
N VAL A 81 -0.47 14.33 -2.57
CA VAL A 81 -1.69 13.64 -2.13
C VAL A 81 -1.37 12.33 -1.41
N ALA A 82 -0.38 11.59 -1.89
CA ALA A 82 0.05 10.36 -1.25
C ALA A 82 0.71 10.61 0.13
N ALA A 83 1.48 11.68 0.28
CA ALA A 83 2.10 12.05 1.54
C ALA A 83 1.04 12.41 2.59
N GLU A 84 0.05 13.22 2.21
CA GLU A 84 -1.12 13.54 3.05
C GLU A 84 -1.90 12.30 3.44
N GLN A 85 -2.19 11.41 2.49
CA GLN A 85 -2.92 10.15 2.74
C GLN A 85 -2.20 9.24 3.73
N LEU A 86 -0.87 9.25 3.73
CA LEU A 86 -0.07 8.50 4.69
C LEU A 86 0.11 9.25 6.02
N GLY A 87 -0.15 10.56 6.08
CA GLY A 87 0.12 11.40 7.24
C GLY A 87 1.61 11.65 7.44
N ASN A 88 2.38 11.77 6.36
CA ASN A 88 3.82 12.01 6.35
C ASN A 88 4.16 13.22 5.48
N THR A 89 5.41 13.68 5.51
CA THR A 89 5.89 14.69 4.56
C THR A 89 6.23 14.06 3.19
N ARG A 90 6.28 14.90 2.16
CA ARG A 90 6.64 14.51 0.80
C ARG A 90 8.03 13.86 0.75
N GLU A 91 9.00 14.40 1.48
CA GLU A 91 10.37 13.87 1.50
C GLU A 91 10.42 12.45 2.07
N VAL A 92 9.62 12.19 3.12
CA VAL A 92 9.49 10.85 3.71
C VAL A 92 8.82 9.90 2.72
N LEU A 93 7.83 10.38 1.95
CA LEU A 93 7.19 9.57 0.92
C LEU A 93 8.16 9.21 -0.21
N GLU A 94 8.85 10.21 -0.77
CA GLU A 94 9.79 10.02 -1.87
C GLU A 94 10.97 9.13 -1.46
N ARG A 95 11.45 9.23 -0.21
CA ARG A 95 12.52 8.40 0.33
C ARG A 95 12.14 6.93 0.53
N HIS A 96 10.92 6.66 0.99
CA HIS A 96 10.53 5.33 1.47
C HIS A 96 9.58 4.56 0.56
N TYR A 97 8.82 5.24 -0.32
CA TYR A 97 7.67 4.63 -0.97
C TYR A 97 7.60 4.82 -2.49
N ARG A 98 8.54 5.56 -3.09
CA ARG A 98 8.72 5.53 -4.55
C ARG A 98 9.70 4.41 -4.89
N GLN A 99 9.20 3.26 -5.33
CA GLN A 99 10.05 2.37 -6.11
C GLN A 99 10.56 3.20 -7.29
N ARG A 100 11.88 3.41 -7.37
CA ARG A 100 12.50 4.09 -8.52
C ARG A 100 12.05 3.30 -9.75
N ARG A 101 11.17 3.88 -10.56
CA ARG A 101 10.73 3.26 -11.82
C ARG A 101 12.00 2.98 -12.63
N SER A 102 12.28 1.71 -12.89
CA SER A 102 13.36 1.30 -13.79
C SER A 102 13.07 1.77 -15.22
N ALA A 103 11.78 1.88 -15.57
CA ALA A 103 11.33 2.53 -16.79
C ALA A 103 11.14 4.04 -16.53
N ALA A 104 12.11 4.84 -16.96
CA ALA A 104 11.90 6.27 -17.08
C ALA A 104 10.73 6.51 -18.06
N PRO A 105 9.79 7.45 -17.77
CA PRO A 105 8.84 7.91 -18.76
C PRO A 105 9.60 8.43 -19.98
N ASP A 106 9.06 8.24 -21.18
CA ASP A 106 9.61 8.90 -22.36
C ASP A 106 9.46 10.43 -22.19
N VAL A 107 10.58 11.09 -21.92
CA VAL A 107 10.68 12.54 -21.74
C VAL A 107 11.31 13.23 -22.95
N THR A 108 11.44 12.52 -24.08
CA THR A 108 12.07 13.03 -25.31
C THR A 108 11.42 14.34 -25.74
N SER A 109 10.09 14.44 -25.69
CA SER A 109 9.36 15.66 -26.05
C SER A 109 9.66 16.87 -25.15
N ALA A 110 9.95 16.66 -23.87
CA ALA A 110 10.32 17.72 -22.95
C ALA A 110 11.79 18.16 -23.13
N LEU A 111 12.65 17.23 -23.54
CA LEU A 111 14.08 17.48 -23.77
C LEU A 111 14.37 18.04 -25.17
N ASP A 112 13.48 17.84 -26.13
CA ASP A 112 13.61 18.36 -27.51
C ASP A 112 13.68 19.89 -27.56
N VAL A 113 13.13 20.60 -26.59
CA VAL A 113 13.25 22.07 -26.47
C VAL A 113 14.70 22.51 -26.26
N LEU A 114 15.54 21.61 -25.73
CA LEU A 114 16.97 21.83 -25.50
C LEU A 114 17.84 21.24 -26.63
N ALA A 115 17.22 20.67 -27.66
CA ALA A 115 17.95 20.10 -28.78
C ALA A 115 18.66 21.22 -29.57
N PRO A 116 19.93 21.01 -30.00
CA PRO A 116 20.62 22.00 -30.81
C PRO A 116 19.85 22.25 -32.10
N VAL A 117 19.60 23.54 -32.40
CA VAL A 117 18.95 23.96 -33.64
C VAL A 117 19.83 23.50 -34.80
N ARG A 118 19.35 22.53 -35.58
CA ARG A 118 19.98 22.17 -36.85
C ARG A 118 19.78 23.33 -37.81
N SER A 119 20.77 24.22 -37.87
CA SER A 119 20.95 25.11 -39.01
C SER A 119 21.16 24.24 -40.25
N VAL A 120 20.19 24.28 -41.16
CA VAL A 120 20.31 23.79 -42.54
C VAL A 120 21.37 24.59 -43.27
#